data_AF-A0A1B6BA87-F1
#
_entry.id   AF-A0A1B6BA87-F1
#
_cell.length_a   1.000
_cell.length_b   1.000
_cell.length_c   1.000
_cell.angle_alpha   90.00
_cell.angle_beta   90.00
_cell.angle_gamma   90.00
#
_symmetry.space_group_name_H-M   'P 1'
#
loop_
_entity.id
_entity.type
_entity.pdbx_description
1 polymer ?
#
loop_
_entity_poly.entity_id
_entity_poly.type
_entity_poly.pdbx_seq_one_letter_code
_entity_poly.pdbx_strand_id
1 'polypeptide(L)'
;MNIAIANAADIKVGTITTFINMAFLLGFMFLTHFALKKKYLIQTLSVVLFGMLINFFTYTVLKDLMVENYVLRLLLISLGTTIGGLSVGMIISYDAITFPIESFCLAIAERTKFTFVKLRYFIDIFSITVSLIISFFFTLPLYVREGTLISLLILSAAMNFSKEMYNRYKLEKVTT
;
A
#
# COMPACT_ATOMS: atom_id res chain seq x y z
N MET A 1 10.25 1.81 -3.65
CA MET A 1 10.82 2.53 -2.49
C MET A 1 11.30 1.60 -1.38
N ASN A 2 10.44 0.80 -0.75
CA ASN A 2 10.79 0.04 0.46
C ASN A 2 11.98 -0.91 0.25
N ILE A 3 12.08 -1.57 -0.91
CA ILE A 3 13.22 -2.44 -1.27
C ILE A 3 14.52 -1.63 -1.44
N ALA A 4 14.44 -0.47 -2.09
CA ALA A 4 15.61 0.39 -2.30
C ALA A 4 16.16 0.90 -0.97
N ILE A 5 15.28 1.34 -0.05
CA ILE A 5 15.67 1.76 1.30
C ILE A 5 16.21 0.58 2.11
N ALA A 6 15.52 -0.57 2.05
CA ALA A 6 15.93 -1.79 2.74
C ALA A 6 17.36 -2.21 2.38
N ASN A 7 17.70 -2.19 1.08
CA ASN A 7 19.06 -2.51 0.64
C ASN A 7 20.06 -1.41 1.04
N ALA A 8 19.71 -0.13 0.89
CA ALA A 8 20.60 0.97 1.29
C ALA A 8 20.93 0.96 2.79
N ALA A 9 20.00 0.50 3.64
CA ALA A 9 20.13 0.49 5.10
C ALA A 9 20.48 -0.89 5.69
N ASP A 10 20.59 -1.94 4.87
CA ASP A 10 20.72 -3.35 5.29
C ASP A 10 19.66 -3.81 6.31
N ILE A 11 18.41 -3.38 6.09
CA ILE A 11 17.25 -3.70 6.94
C ILE A 11 16.23 -4.50 6.13
N LYS A 12 15.50 -5.42 6.78
CA LYS A 12 14.43 -6.20 6.14
C LYS A 12 13.29 -5.31 5.60
N VAL A 13 12.75 -5.69 4.43
CA VAL A 13 11.72 -4.92 3.70
C VAL A 13 10.44 -4.70 4.52
N GLY A 14 9.99 -5.71 5.28
CA GLY A 14 8.81 -5.58 6.13
C GLY A 14 8.99 -4.54 7.24
N THR A 15 10.20 -4.44 7.80
CA THR A 15 10.51 -3.45 8.84
C THR A 15 10.46 -2.03 8.29
N ILE A 16 11.04 -1.79 7.10
CA ILE A 16 10.92 -0.50 6.40
C ILE A 16 9.47 -0.18 6.07
N THR A 17 8.68 -1.19 5.67
CA THR A 17 7.25 -1.03 5.39
C THR A 17 6.48 -0.58 6.63
N THR A 18 6.78 -1.16 7.80
CA THR A 18 6.21 -0.71 9.08
C THR A 18 6.59 0.73 9.38
N PHE A 19 7.86 1.11 9.25
CA PHE A 19 8.31 2.49 9.52
C PHE A 19 7.62 3.53 8.64
N ILE A 20 7.52 3.27 7.33
CA ILE A 20 6.86 4.20 6.40
C ILE A 20 5.37 4.33 6.74
N ASN A 21 4.69 3.22 7.03
CA ASN A 21 3.29 3.28 7.44
C ASN A 21 3.09 3.97 8.80
N MET A 22 4.06 3.86 9.72
CA MET A 22 4.05 4.64 10.97
C MET A 22 4.22 6.14 10.70
N ALA A 23 5.03 6.54 9.72
CA ALA A 23 5.12 7.94 9.31
C ALA A 23 3.79 8.46 8.74
N PHE A 24 3.10 7.67 7.91
CA PHE A 24 1.74 8.00 7.45
C PHE A 24 0.73 8.05 8.58
N LEU A 25 0.84 7.15 9.56
CA LEU A 25 0.00 7.14 10.75
C LEU A 25 0.16 8.43 11.56
N LEU A 26 1.40 8.90 11.77
CA LEU A 26 1.66 10.17 12.42
C LEU A 26 1.04 11.33 11.63
N GLY A 27 1.23 11.36 10.31
CA GLY A 27 0.59 12.35 9.44
C GLY A 27 -0.94 12.34 9.56
N PHE A 28 -1.55 11.15 9.63
CA PHE A 28 -2.97 10.98 9.84
C PHE A 28 -3.43 11.45 11.23
N MET A 29 -2.66 11.16 12.30
CA MET A 29 -2.94 11.64 13.65
C MET A 29 -2.94 13.18 13.72
N PHE A 30 -1.96 13.83 13.10
CA PHE A 30 -1.91 15.29 13.03
C PHE A 30 -3.10 15.87 12.28
N LEU A 31 -3.45 15.28 11.13
CA LEU A 31 -4.57 15.73 10.30
C LEU A 31 -5.94 15.57 10.98
N THR A 32 -6.05 14.61 11.90
CA THR A 32 -7.26 14.33 12.68
C THR A 32 -7.19 14.89 14.10
N HIS A 33 -6.19 15.72 14.41
CA HIS A 33 -5.98 16.35 15.72
C HIS A 33 -6.04 15.36 16.89
N PHE A 34 -5.50 14.14 16.70
CA PHE A 34 -5.46 13.07 17.70
C PHE A 34 -6.83 12.63 18.26
N ALA A 35 -7.93 12.89 17.53
CA ALA A 35 -9.27 12.57 17.99
C ALA A 35 -9.59 11.05 18.00
N LEU A 36 -8.96 10.25 17.15
CA LEU A 36 -9.36 8.87 16.85
C LEU A 36 -8.49 7.80 17.51
N LYS A 37 -8.32 7.87 18.85
CA LYS A 37 -7.41 7.00 19.62
C LYS A 37 -7.53 5.50 19.33
N LYS A 38 -8.76 4.96 19.23
CA LYS A 38 -9.01 3.54 18.92
C LYS A 38 -8.50 3.17 17.52
N LYS A 39 -8.74 4.03 16.52
CA LYS A 39 -8.32 3.81 15.13
C LYS A 39 -6.80 3.76 15.04
N TYR A 40 -6.11 4.66 15.75
CA TYR A 40 -4.64 4.66 15.79
C TYR A 40 -4.06 3.39 16.40
N LEU A 41 -4.66 2.90 17.49
CA LEU A 41 -4.21 1.66 18.13
C LEU A 41 -4.34 0.47 17.18
N ILE A 42 -5.52 0.32 16.56
CA ILE A 42 -5.79 -0.76 15.59
C ILE A 42 -4.79 -0.66 14.43
N GLN A 43 -4.62 0.53 13.84
CA GLN A 43 -3.69 0.77 12.75
C GLN A 43 -2.24 0.44 13.10
N THR A 44 -1.79 0.83 14.30
CA THR A 44 -0.45 0.53 14.79
C THR A 44 -0.24 -0.98 14.85
N LEU A 45 -1.17 -1.70 15.48
CA LEU A 45 -1.10 -3.15 15.61
C LEU A 45 -1.11 -3.84 14.23
N SER A 46 -2.03 -3.44 13.35
CA SER A 46 -2.16 -4.00 12.01
C SER A 46 -0.89 -3.82 11.18
N VAL A 47 -0.24 -2.66 11.25
CA VAL A 47 0.98 -2.38 10.47
C VAL A 47 2.20 -3.12 11.00
N VAL A 48 2.30 -3.29 12.32
CA VAL A 48 3.39 -4.09 12.92
C VAL A 48 3.22 -5.57 12.53
N LEU A 49 2.01 -6.12 12.67
CA LEU A 49 1.71 -7.49 12.23
C LEU A 49 1.96 -7.67 10.73
N PHE A 50 1.52 -6.72 9.91
CA PHE A 50 1.70 -6.77 8.47
C PHE A 50 3.19 -6.75 8.07
N GLY A 51 4.01 -5.91 8.70
CA GLY A 51 5.46 -5.90 8.47
C GLY A 51 6.14 -7.22 8.86
N MET A 52 5.71 -7.83 9.96
CA MET A 52 6.20 -9.16 10.35
C MET A 52 5.79 -10.24 9.34
N LEU A 53 4.55 -10.19 8.84
CA LEU A 53 4.09 -11.11 7.79
C LEU A 53 4.90 -10.95 6.50
N ILE A 54 5.16 -9.72 6.06
CA ILE A 54 6.03 -9.47 4.90
C ILE A 54 7.39 -10.12 5.12
N ASN A 55 8.02 -9.89 6.28
CA ASN A 55 9.33 -10.47 6.56
C ASN A 55 9.29 -12.01 6.57
N PHE A 56 8.26 -12.60 7.18
CA PHE A 56 8.09 -14.05 7.24
C PHE A 56 7.91 -14.65 5.84
N PHE A 57 7.03 -14.10 5.02
CA PHE A 57 6.79 -14.62 3.68
C PHE A 57 7.97 -14.39 2.75
N THR A 58 8.57 -13.20 2.75
CA THR A 58 9.67 -12.86 1.85
C THR A 58 10.96 -13.62 2.16
N TYR A 59 11.31 -13.76 3.45
CA TYR A 59 12.63 -14.30 3.84
C TYR A 59 12.61 -15.72 4.39
N THR A 60 11.43 -16.26 4.74
CA THR A 60 11.30 -17.64 5.25
C THR A 60 10.54 -18.52 4.27
N VAL A 61 9.32 -18.14 3.89
CA VAL A 61 8.43 -19.03 3.10
C VAL A 61 8.82 -19.06 1.62
N LEU A 62 9.06 -17.89 1.03
CA LEU A 62 9.26 -17.73 -0.42
C LEU A 62 10.73 -17.53 -0.80
N LYS A 63 11.66 -17.68 0.15
CA LYS A 63 13.09 -17.43 -0.05
C LYS A 63 13.66 -18.25 -1.21
N ASP A 64 13.26 -19.51 -1.30
CA ASP A 64 13.79 -20.46 -2.29
C ASP A 64 12.94 -20.51 -3.58
N LEU A 65 11.87 -19.71 -3.65
CA LEU A 65 11.00 -19.66 -4.82
C LEU A 65 11.62 -18.75 -5.90
N MET A 66 12.47 -19.33 -6.74
CA MET A 66 13.01 -18.66 -7.92
C MET A 66 12.15 -18.92 -9.16
N VAL A 67 11.44 -17.89 -9.61
CA VAL A 67 10.66 -17.95 -10.86
C VAL A 67 11.53 -17.40 -11.99
N GLU A 68 12.13 -18.28 -12.79
CA GLU A 68 13.02 -17.87 -13.89
C GLU A 68 12.26 -17.31 -15.09
N ASN A 69 11.07 -17.85 -15.38
CA ASN A 69 10.27 -17.40 -16.51
C ASN A 69 9.76 -15.96 -16.30
N TYR A 70 10.14 -15.07 -17.20
CA TYR A 70 9.78 -13.65 -17.14
C TYR A 70 8.27 -13.42 -17.25
N VAL A 71 7.60 -14.12 -18.16
CA VAL A 71 6.14 -14.01 -18.35
C VAL A 71 5.41 -14.46 -17.08
N LEU A 72 5.87 -15.54 -16.46
CA LEU A 72 5.28 -16.04 -15.22
C LEU A 72 5.47 -15.05 -14.07
N ARG A 73 6.63 -14.38 -13.96
CA ARG A 73 6.86 -13.31 -12.98
C ARG A 73 5.87 -12.15 -13.15
N LEU A 74 5.62 -11.73 -14.39
CA LEU A 74 4.66 -10.66 -14.70
C LEU A 74 3.21 -11.07 -14.39
N LEU A 75 2.84 -12.33 -14.61
CA LEU A 75 1.52 -12.84 -14.25
C LEU A 75 1.34 -12.90 -12.73
N LEU A 76 2.35 -13.38 -12.00
CA LEU A 76 2.28 -13.45 -10.54
C LEU A 76 2.16 -12.07 -9.90
N ILE A 77 2.94 -11.08 -10.35
CA ILE A 77 2.86 -9.72 -9.80
C ILE A 77 1.51 -9.06 -10.14
N SER A 78 0.98 -9.25 -11.35
CA SER A 78 -0.30 -8.65 -11.74
C SER A 78 -1.47 -9.29 -10.98
N LEU A 79 -1.50 -10.61 -10.85
CA LEU A 79 -2.52 -11.33 -10.06
C LEU A 79 -2.44 -10.97 -8.57
N GLY A 80 -1.25 -11.03 -7.98
CA GLY A 80 -1.05 -10.69 -6.57
C GLY A 80 -1.45 -9.25 -6.26
N THR A 81 -1.09 -8.31 -7.14
CA THR A 81 -1.47 -6.90 -6.97
C THR A 81 -2.97 -6.69 -7.13
N THR A 82 -3.62 -7.39 -8.07
CA THR A 82 -5.08 -7.29 -8.24
C THR A 82 -5.81 -7.80 -7.01
N ILE A 83 -5.44 -8.98 -6.51
CA ILE A 83 -6.05 -9.57 -5.30
C ILE A 83 -5.83 -8.62 -4.12
N GLY A 84 -4.58 -8.15 -3.90
CA GLY A 84 -4.26 -7.21 -2.84
C GLY A 84 -5.07 -5.91 -2.93
N GLY A 85 -5.18 -5.33 -4.12
CA GLY A 85 -5.96 -4.12 -4.35
C GLY A 85 -7.45 -4.30 -4.06
N LEU A 86 -8.04 -5.41 -4.52
CA LEU A 86 -9.44 -5.75 -4.22
C LEU A 86 -9.64 -5.94 -2.70
N SER A 87 -8.75 -6.67 -2.03
CA SER A 87 -8.83 -6.89 -0.58
C SER A 87 -8.77 -5.57 0.20
N VAL A 88 -7.82 -4.69 -0.15
CA VAL A 88 -7.69 -3.38 0.52
C VAL A 88 -8.91 -2.50 0.24
N GLY A 89 -9.46 -2.51 -0.98
CA GLY A 89 -10.70 -1.78 -1.32
C GLY A 89 -11.89 -2.21 -0.47
N MET A 90 -12.05 -3.52 -0.21
CA MET A 90 -13.08 -4.04 0.69
C MET A 90 -12.83 -3.57 2.12
N ILE A 91 -11.60 -3.70 2.63
CA ILE A 91 -11.24 -3.29 3.99
C ILE A 91 -11.52 -1.79 4.23
N ILE A 92 -11.22 -0.94 3.25
CA ILE A 92 -11.56 0.49 3.30
C ILE A 92 -13.08 0.67 3.42
N SER A 93 -13.85 -0.09 2.66
CA SER A 93 -15.31 0.03 2.61
C SER A 93 -15.97 -0.38 3.93
N TYR A 94 -15.37 -1.30 4.67
CA TYR A 94 -15.79 -1.71 6.01
C TYR A 94 -15.33 -0.75 7.14
N ASP A 95 -14.41 0.18 6.87
CA ASP A 95 -13.79 1.15 7.82
C ASP A 95 -13.27 0.57 9.16
N ALA A 96 -13.06 -0.75 9.23
CA ALA A 96 -12.66 -1.41 10.47
C ALA A 96 -11.13 -1.41 10.67
N ILE A 97 -10.37 -1.80 9.64
CA ILE A 97 -8.92 -2.03 9.70
C ILE A 97 -8.23 -1.32 8.54
N THR A 98 -8.61 -0.06 8.28
CA THR A 98 -8.01 0.71 7.19
C THR A 98 -6.56 1.03 7.53
N PHE A 99 -5.63 0.67 6.65
CA PHE A 99 -4.21 0.97 6.79
C PHE A 99 -3.94 2.50 6.85
N PRO A 100 -2.81 2.95 7.45
CA PRO A 100 -2.58 4.36 7.72
C PRO A 100 -2.45 5.22 6.47
N ILE A 101 -1.74 4.74 5.45
CA ILE A 101 -1.55 5.47 4.20
C ILE A 101 -2.89 5.70 3.47
N GLU A 102 -3.81 4.74 3.51
CA GLU A 102 -5.17 4.86 2.98
C GLU A 102 -6.00 5.85 3.82
N SER A 103 -5.90 5.75 5.15
CA SER A 103 -6.59 6.68 6.07
C SER A 103 -6.10 8.11 5.92
N PHE A 104 -4.81 8.29 5.67
CA PHE A 104 -4.21 9.57 5.35
C PHE A 104 -4.78 10.13 4.04
N CYS A 105 -4.81 9.33 2.96
CA CYS A 105 -5.44 9.72 1.70
C CYS A 105 -6.92 10.08 1.87
N LEU A 106 -7.68 9.31 2.66
CA LEU A 106 -9.10 9.56 2.91
C LEU A 106 -9.31 10.88 3.67
N ALA A 107 -8.53 11.13 4.73
CA ALA A 107 -8.65 12.37 5.49
C ALA A 107 -8.26 13.62 4.68
N ILE A 108 -7.32 13.50 3.74
CA ILE A 108 -7.02 14.60 2.79
C ILE A 108 -8.15 14.74 1.78
N ALA A 109 -8.68 13.63 1.24
CA ALA A 109 -9.79 13.68 0.29
C ALA A 109 -11.03 14.37 0.88
N GLU A 110 -11.31 14.16 2.17
CA GLU A 110 -12.42 14.83 2.88
C GLU A 110 -12.23 16.34 3.03
N ARG A 111 -10.99 16.82 3.04
CA ARG A 111 -10.62 18.23 3.25
C ARG A 111 -10.26 18.95 1.95
N THR A 112 -10.28 18.26 0.82
CA THR A 112 -9.85 18.79 -0.48
C THR A 112 -10.85 18.41 -1.58
N LYS A 113 -10.65 18.92 -2.79
CA LYS A 113 -11.45 18.53 -3.97
C LYS A 113 -10.93 17.26 -4.65
N PHE A 114 -9.87 16.65 -4.13
CA PHE A 114 -9.24 15.48 -4.73
C PHE A 114 -9.92 14.20 -4.28
N THR A 115 -10.06 13.25 -5.21
CA THR A 115 -10.58 11.92 -4.88
C THR A 115 -9.50 11.08 -4.19
N PHE A 116 -9.92 10.14 -3.34
CA PHE A 116 -9.05 9.16 -2.69
C PHE A 116 -8.06 8.50 -3.67
N VAL A 117 -8.56 8.11 -4.84
CA VAL A 117 -7.77 7.43 -5.89
C VAL A 117 -6.67 8.33 -6.44
N LYS A 118 -6.98 9.61 -6.72
CA LYS A 118 -5.99 10.57 -7.21
C LYS A 118 -4.87 10.79 -6.19
N LEU A 119 -5.21 10.90 -4.92
CA LEU A 119 -4.22 11.03 -3.85
C LEU A 119 -3.38 9.76 -3.72
N ARG A 120 -3.98 8.59 -3.87
CA ARG A 120 -3.23 7.33 -3.84
C ARG A 120 -2.23 7.23 -4.99
N TYR A 121 -2.65 7.53 -6.21
CA TYR A 121 -1.75 7.59 -7.35
C TYR A 121 -0.60 8.59 -7.13
N PHE A 122 -0.88 9.75 -6.54
CA PHE A 122 0.15 10.73 -6.25
C PHE A 122 1.22 10.18 -5.28
N ILE A 123 0.79 9.51 -4.20
CA ILE A 123 1.72 8.90 -3.25
C ILE A 123 2.52 7.76 -3.90
N ASP A 124 1.88 6.94 -4.73
CA ASP A 124 2.55 5.84 -5.43
C ASP A 124 3.60 6.38 -6.42
N ILE A 125 3.26 7.42 -7.20
CA ILE A 125 4.21 8.10 -8.11
C ILE A 125 5.37 8.70 -7.31
N PHE A 126 5.08 9.41 -6.21
CA PHE A 126 6.11 9.96 -5.34
C PHE A 126 7.06 8.87 -4.81
N SER A 127 6.51 7.74 -4.38
CA SER A 127 7.28 6.57 -3.91
C SER A 127 8.20 6.01 -5.00
N ILE A 128 7.74 5.96 -6.26
CA ILE A 128 8.57 5.55 -7.40
C ILE A 128 9.71 6.56 -7.62
N THR A 129 9.40 7.86 -7.65
CA THR A 129 10.41 8.92 -7.83
C THR A 129 11.49 8.85 -6.76
N VAL A 130 11.10 8.74 -5.48
CA VAL A 130 12.05 8.59 -4.37
C VAL A 130 12.88 7.31 -4.53
N SER A 131 12.27 6.21 -4.95
CA SER A 131 12.98 4.96 -5.20
C SER A 131 14.06 5.10 -6.28
N LEU A 132 13.78 5.85 -7.35
CA LEU A 132 14.74 6.11 -8.43
C LEU A 132 15.90 6.98 -7.93
N ILE A 133 15.59 8.04 -7.17
CA ILE A 133 16.59 8.94 -6.57
C ILE A 133 17.54 8.14 -5.68
N ILE A 134 17.03 7.32 -4.76
CA ILE A 134 17.85 6.49 -3.88
C ILE A 134 18.70 5.51 -4.68
N SER A 135 18.12 4.89 -5.72
CA SER A 135 18.87 3.93 -6.53
C SER A 135 20.04 4.59 -7.27
N PHE A 136 19.85 5.83 -7.72
CA PHE A 136 20.90 6.63 -8.36
C PHE A 136 22.01 7.03 -7.39
N PHE A 137 21.67 7.57 -6.21
CA PHE A 137 22.66 8.05 -5.24
C PHE A 137 23.51 6.93 -4.61
N PHE A 138 22.90 5.76 -4.35
CA PHE A 138 23.58 4.62 -3.72
C PHE A 138 24.09 3.60 -4.73
N THR A 139 24.06 3.90 -6.04
CA THR A 139 24.49 2.98 -7.12
C THR A 139 23.85 1.59 -7.02
N LEU A 140 22.58 1.54 -6.58
CA LEU A 140 21.84 0.29 -6.42
C LEU A 140 21.27 -0.18 -7.77
N PRO A 141 21.02 -1.49 -7.95
CA PRO A 141 20.32 -1.98 -9.11
C PRO A 141 18.94 -1.33 -9.23
N LEU A 142 18.52 -1.00 -10.45
CA LEU A 142 17.19 -0.43 -10.70
C LEU A 142 16.10 -1.44 -10.34
N TYR A 143 15.51 -1.21 -9.17
CA TYR A 143 14.37 -1.98 -8.65
C TYR A 143 13.04 -1.59 -9.29
N VAL A 144 12.96 -0.38 -9.85
CA VAL A 144 11.80 0.08 -10.60
C VAL A 144 11.90 -0.49 -12.01
N ARG A 145 10.94 -1.35 -12.37
CA ARG A 145 10.82 -2.00 -13.69
C ARG A 145 9.38 -1.96 -14.17
N GLU A 146 9.05 -2.68 -15.25
CA GLU A 146 7.69 -2.73 -15.79
C GLU A 146 6.68 -3.22 -14.74
N GLY A 147 7.06 -4.19 -13.91
CA GLY A 147 6.24 -4.70 -12.82
C GLY A 147 5.80 -3.61 -11.83
N THR A 148 6.62 -2.58 -11.58
CA THR A 148 6.28 -1.47 -10.70
C THR A 148 5.19 -0.59 -11.33
N LEU A 149 5.32 -0.26 -12.62
CA LEU A 149 4.32 0.51 -13.36
C LEU A 149 2.99 -0.24 -13.45
N ILE A 150 3.04 -1.54 -13.75
CA ILE A 150 1.87 -2.42 -13.77
C ILE A 150 1.20 -2.42 -12.39
N SER A 151 1.97 -2.61 -11.32
CA SER A 151 1.42 -2.65 -9.97
C SER A 151 0.78 -1.33 -9.54
N LEU A 152 1.35 -0.18 -9.92
CA LEU A 152 0.81 1.14 -9.61
C LEU A 152 -0.58 1.33 -10.24
N LEU A 153 -0.73 0.98 -11.52
CA LEU A 153 -1.99 1.11 -12.24
C LEU A 153 -3.04 0.14 -11.70
N ILE A 154 -2.68 -1.13 -11.52
CA ILE A 154 -3.60 -2.18 -11.09
C ILE A 154 -4.06 -1.94 -9.64
N LEU A 155 -3.16 -1.63 -8.72
CA LEU A 155 -3.47 -1.53 -7.30
C LEU A 155 -4.53 -0.46 -7.04
N SER A 156 -4.27 0.76 -7.49
CA SER A 156 -5.16 1.90 -7.28
C SER A 156 -6.49 1.73 -8.01
N ALA A 157 -6.49 1.16 -9.21
CA ALA A 157 -7.71 0.85 -9.95
C ALA A 157 -8.55 -0.23 -9.26
N ALA A 158 -7.92 -1.34 -8.83
CA ALA A 158 -8.59 -2.44 -8.14
C ALA A 158 -9.20 -2.01 -6.79
N MET A 159 -8.47 -1.19 -6.03
CA MET A 159 -8.98 -0.61 -4.78
C MET A 159 -10.23 0.24 -5.04
N ASN A 160 -10.21 1.09 -6.07
CA ASN A 160 -11.37 1.92 -6.42
C ASN A 160 -12.56 1.08 -6.86
N PHE A 161 -12.32 0.10 -7.73
CA PHE A 161 -13.36 -0.79 -8.23
C PHE A 161 -14.08 -1.51 -7.09
N SER A 162 -13.32 -2.08 -6.16
CA SER A 162 -13.89 -2.76 -4.99
C SER A 162 -14.71 -1.80 -4.11
N LYS A 163 -14.23 -0.58 -3.90
CA LYS A 163 -14.94 0.44 -3.13
C LYS A 163 -16.24 0.88 -3.80
N GLU A 164 -16.23 1.11 -5.11
CA GLU A 164 -17.44 1.46 -5.87
C GLU A 164 -18.46 0.33 -5.88
N MET A 165 -18.02 -0.92 -6.03
CA MET A 165 -18.90 -2.09 -6.00
C MET A 165 -19.63 -2.19 -4.66
N TYR A 166 -18.92 -2.02 -3.54
CA TYR A 166 -19.52 -2.03 -2.22
C TYR A 166 -20.53 -0.89 -2.04
N ASN A 167 -20.19 0.31 -2.52
CA ASN A 167 -21.11 1.46 -2.44
C ASN A 167 -22.39 1.22 -3.24
N ARG A 168 -22.31 0.63 -4.44
CA ARG A 168 -23.48 0.26 -5.24
C ARG A 168 -24.38 -0.74 -4.51
N TYR A 169 -23.78 -1.81 -3.98
CA TYR A 169 -24.51 -2.82 -3.20
C TYR A 169 -25.20 -2.23 -1.95
N LYS A 170 -24.54 -1.29 -1.26
CA LYS A 170 -25.13 -0.59 -0.11
C LYS A 170 -26.32 0.28 -0.52
N LEU A 171 -26.25 0.97 -1.66
CA LEU A 171 -27.34 1.80 -2.16
C LEU A 171 -28.56 0.96 -2.55
N GLU A 172 -28.36 -0.15 -3.25
CA GLU A 172 -29.43 -1.08 -3.64
C GLU A 172 -30.23 -1.60 -2.44
N LYS A 173 -29.53 -1.94 -1.34
CA LYS A 173 -30.15 -2.40 -0.09
C LYS A 173 -30.88 -1.32 0.72
N VAL A 174 -30.57 -0.04 0.50
CA VAL A 174 -31.24 1.07 1.19
C VAL A 174 -32.52 1.47 0.44
N THR A 175 -32.61 1.17 -0.85
CA THR A 175 -33.76 1.45 -1.71
C THR A 175 -34.82 0.35 -1.76
N THR A 176 -34.55 -0.83 -1.20
CA THR A 176 -35.50 -1.96 -1.02
C THR A 176 -35.98 -2.05 0.41
#